data_AF-A0A0T5ZT16-F1
#
_entry.id   AF-A0A0T5ZT16-F1
#
_cell.length_a   1.000
_cell.length_b   1.000
_cell.length_c   1.000
_cell.angle_alpha   90.00
_cell.angle_beta   90.00
_cell.angle_gamma   90.00
#
_symmetry.space_group_name_H-M   'P 1'
#
loop_
_entity.id
_entity.type
_entity.pdbx_description
1 polymer ?
#
loop_
_entity_poly.entity_id
_entity_poly.type
_entity_poly.pdbx_seq_one_letter_code
_entity_poly.pdbx_strand_id
1 'polypeptide(L)'
;MRLTSNMEIQKVKTIDLESLKQKLNSMSLFSQLSSDDLKGLVEKSSLRQFEAGSVICREGEYGDTAFAILGGAVEVSINTAGYENLTLALLGEGNIFGEMAALSGYPRSATVSAKEALYLLEIPAEVLKNLMKHSPGFKDAIEVMYAERAVKTYLRKVPLFSNLDESTLERLEKDVNLKSYKSGDIIFNEGDQGDSLYVIRTGFVKITKKHLDKEQIIAYLSQGNYFGEMALLEDERRTATVSAFTNVEVLQVLKEDFNMLLDADSKLAEEIGDIIMERKLRTLKVQKDPSKSERLQTLVEKGIIQAESLLIIDLKTCIHCNNCVDACEDRHGYPRLDRRGTRVPDVSIPVACRLCHDPVCLICNFDAIKRAPTGEINIIDDKCVGCAGCAIRCPYNVIQMVPSKPEHELKKFNIISALLKGAKESDNKTPKDHKIKPKHLAIKCDNCLGYYDTACTNNCPTNSIKWVNPMEYFGDTEDLIPKREKYQ
;
A
#
# COMPACT_ATOMS: atom_id res chain seq x y z
N MET A 1 8.53 11.87 17.97
CA MET A 1 7.49 11.70 19.01
C MET A 1 6.43 10.76 18.44
N ARG A 2 6.60 9.44 18.60
CA ARG A 2 5.64 8.46 18.05
C ARG A 2 4.48 8.32 19.05
N LEU A 3 3.34 8.90 18.72
CA LEU A 3 2.10 8.71 19.46
C LEU A 3 1.64 7.27 19.22
N THR A 4 2.02 6.34 20.10
CA THR A 4 1.29 5.09 20.28
C THR A 4 -0.04 5.45 20.93
N SER A 5 -1.03 5.86 20.15
CA SER A 5 -2.40 5.95 20.65
C SER A 5 -2.87 4.51 20.88
N ASN A 6 -2.79 4.06 22.13
CA ASN A 6 -3.61 2.96 22.62
C ASN A 6 -5.08 3.42 22.50
N MET A 7 -5.68 3.22 21.32
CA MET A 7 -7.13 3.29 21.17
C MET A 7 -7.70 2.09 21.93
N GLU A 8 -8.22 2.33 23.12
CA GLU A 8 -9.03 1.34 23.83
C GLU A 8 -10.32 1.13 23.04
N ILE A 9 -10.33 0.09 22.21
CA ILE A 9 -11.52 -0.31 21.48
C ILE A 9 -12.45 -1.05 22.45
N GLN A 10 -13.42 -0.34 23.02
CA GLN A 10 -14.45 -0.96 23.84
C GLN A 10 -15.34 -1.85 22.94
N LYS A 11 -15.32 -3.16 23.21
CA LYS A 11 -16.30 -4.10 22.62
C LYS A 11 -17.68 -3.77 23.18
N VAL A 12 -18.57 -3.28 22.32
CA VAL A 12 -19.97 -2.98 22.68
C VAL A 12 -20.67 -4.27 23.15
N LYS A 13 -21.55 -4.13 24.16
CA LYS A 13 -22.50 -5.18 24.60
C LYS A 13 -23.25 -5.75 23.40
N THR A 14 -23.49 -7.06 23.42
CA THR A 14 -24.22 -7.85 22.42
C THR A 14 -25.44 -7.10 21.86
N ILE A 15 -25.30 -6.51 20.68
CA ILE A 15 -26.44 -6.16 19.84
C ILE A 15 -27.02 -7.48 19.33
N ASP A 16 -28.33 -7.64 19.44
CA ASP A 16 -29.04 -8.77 18.84
C ASP A 16 -28.77 -8.83 17.33
N LEU A 17 -28.34 -10.00 16.84
CA LEU A 17 -27.96 -10.21 15.45
C LEU A 17 -29.11 -9.87 14.50
N GLU A 18 -30.35 -10.17 14.89
CA GLU A 18 -31.53 -9.88 14.08
C GLU A 18 -31.80 -8.38 13.99
N SER A 19 -31.69 -7.66 15.10
CA SER A 19 -31.80 -6.20 15.13
C SER A 19 -30.74 -5.51 14.23
N LEU A 20 -29.50 -6.01 14.22
CA LEU A 20 -28.44 -5.47 13.36
C LEU A 20 -28.68 -5.78 11.87
N LYS A 21 -29.15 -6.99 11.54
CA LYS A 21 -29.55 -7.34 10.16
C LYS A 21 -30.67 -6.45 9.66
N GLN A 22 -31.72 -6.24 10.46
CA GLN A 22 -32.84 -5.36 10.12
C GLN A 22 -32.36 -3.94 9.87
N LYS A 23 -31.47 -3.44 10.73
CA LYS A 23 -30.87 -2.12 10.58
C LYS A 23 -30.08 -1.99 9.27
N LEU A 24 -29.18 -2.93 8.98
CA LEU A 24 -28.43 -2.94 7.72
C LEU A 24 -29.38 -3.02 6.51
N ASN A 25 -30.36 -3.91 6.54
CA ASN A 25 -31.31 -4.09 5.43
C ASN A 25 -32.14 -2.82 5.13
N SER A 26 -32.33 -1.93 6.10
CA SER A 26 -33.00 -0.65 5.90
C SER A 26 -32.14 0.40 5.17
N MET A 27 -30.83 0.20 5.08
CA MET A 27 -29.89 1.10 4.42
C MET A 27 -29.80 0.78 2.93
N SER A 28 -29.88 1.80 2.07
CA SER A 28 -29.94 1.64 0.61
C SER A 28 -28.80 0.81 0.01
N LEU A 29 -27.59 0.88 0.58
CA LEU A 29 -26.45 0.11 0.11
C LEU A 29 -26.61 -1.40 0.37
N PHE A 30 -27.14 -1.75 1.55
CA PHE A 30 -27.21 -3.14 2.02
C PHE A 30 -28.55 -3.82 1.74
N SER A 31 -29.59 -3.06 1.34
CA SER A 31 -30.92 -3.59 0.99
C SER A 31 -30.91 -4.53 -0.21
N GLN A 32 -29.81 -4.54 -0.99
CA GLN A 32 -29.60 -5.45 -2.13
C GLN A 32 -29.04 -6.82 -1.70
N LEU A 33 -28.65 -6.99 -0.43
CA LEU A 33 -28.07 -8.24 0.06
C LEU A 33 -29.16 -9.24 0.45
N SER A 34 -28.89 -10.52 0.21
CA SER A 34 -29.74 -11.60 0.71
C SER A 34 -29.67 -11.71 2.24
N SER A 35 -30.65 -12.38 2.84
CA SER A 35 -30.63 -12.65 4.30
C SER A 35 -29.39 -13.45 4.73
N ASP A 36 -28.94 -14.39 3.88
CA ASP A 36 -27.73 -15.19 4.14
C ASP A 36 -26.45 -14.36 4.02
N ASP A 37 -26.39 -13.44 3.04
CA ASP A 37 -25.27 -12.50 2.90
C ASP A 37 -25.20 -11.53 4.09
N LEU A 38 -26.33 -10.98 4.53
CA LEU A 38 -26.41 -10.14 5.73
C LEU A 38 -25.98 -10.89 6.99
N LYS A 39 -26.37 -12.16 7.12
CA LYS A 39 -25.92 -13.02 8.20
C LYS A 39 -24.41 -13.22 8.16
N GLY A 40 -23.86 -13.58 7.01
CA GLY A 40 -22.42 -13.77 6.83
C GLY A 40 -21.62 -12.48 7.06
N LEU A 41 -22.16 -11.33 6.66
CA LEU A 41 -21.59 -10.01 6.93
C LEU A 41 -21.50 -9.75 8.43
N VAL A 42 -22.61 -9.88 9.16
CA VAL A 42 -22.66 -9.58 10.60
C VAL A 42 -21.79 -10.55 11.40
N GLU A 43 -21.84 -11.85 11.13
CA GLU A 43 -21.08 -12.88 11.88
C GLU A 43 -19.56 -12.73 11.72
N LYS A 44 -19.09 -12.15 10.60
CA LYS A 44 -17.66 -11.99 10.29
C LYS A 44 -17.16 -10.56 10.47
N SER A 45 -18.01 -9.65 10.94
CA SER A 45 -17.68 -8.24 11.17
C SER A 45 -17.62 -7.94 12.66
N SER A 46 -17.06 -6.78 13.02
CA SER A 46 -16.94 -6.34 14.42
C SER A 46 -17.64 -5.01 14.64
N LEU A 47 -18.44 -4.92 15.70
CA LEU A 47 -19.03 -3.66 16.14
C LEU A 47 -17.97 -2.81 16.83
N ARG A 48 -17.91 -1.53 16.45
CA ARG A 48 -17.00 -0.53 17.01
C ARG A 48 -17.77 0.71 17.42
N GLN A 49 -17.35 1.31 18.53
CA GLN A 49 -17.88 2.57 19.02
C GLN A 49 -16.73 3.56 19.19
N PHE A 50 -16.97 4.82 18.81
CA PHE A 50 -16.02 5.91 18.98
C PHE A 50 -16.71 7.15 19.54
N GLU A 51 -15.97 7.88 20.36
CA GLU A 51 -16.39 9.20 20.85
C GLU A 51 -16.15 10.27 19.77
N ALA A 52 -16.87 11.39 19.88
CA ALA A 52 -16.66 12.54 19.00
C ALA A 52 -15.19 13.01 19.03
N GLY A 53 -14.65 13.38 17.87
CA GLY A 53 -13.25 13.77 17.68
C GLY A 53 -12.27 12.61 17.51
N SER A 54 -12.69 11.35 17.69
CA SER A 54 -11.82 10.19 17.45
C SER A 54 -11.41 10.11 15.99
N VAL A 55 -10.12 9.83 15.73
CA VAL A 55 -9.65 9.50 14.38
C VAL A 55 -9.75 7.99 14.18
N ILE A 56 -10.53 7.56 13.18
CA ILE A 56 -10.77 6.13 12.91
C ILE A 56 -9.65 5.55 12.05
N CYS A 57 -9.21 6.30 11.04
CA CYS A 57 -8.04 5.97 10.23
C CYS A 57 -7.40 7.24 9.69
N ARG A 58 -6.08 7.20 9.46
CA ARG A 58 -5.34 8.33 8.89
C ARG A 58 -4.98 8.07 7.44
N GLU A 59 -4.96 9.15 6.67
CA GLU A 59 -4.38 9.14 5.34
C GLU A 59 -2.96 8.54 5.37
N GLY A 60 -2.65 7.66 4.41
CA GLY A 60 -1.34 7.01 4.28
C GLY A 60 -1.15 5.78 5.16
N GLU A 61 -2.06 5.49 6.11
CA GLU A 61 -2.02 4.22 6.85
C GLU A 61 -2.53 3.07 5.99
N TYR A 62 -1.95 1.88 6.13
CA TYR A 62 -2.52 0.66 5.59
C TYR A 62 -3.71 0.18 6.42
N GLY A 63 -4.75 -0.33 5.75
CA GLY A 63 -5.88 -0.97 6.39
C GLY A 63 -6.58 -1.95 5.47
N ASP A 64 -7.04 -3.07 6.01
CA ASP A 64 -7.67 -4.18 5.31
C ASP A 64 -9.16 -4.33 5.68
N THR A 65 -9.77 -3.25 6.19
CA THR A 65 -11.18 -3.21 6.60
C THR A 65 -11.89 -1.99 6.00
N ALA A 66 -13.17 -2.16 5.70
CA ALA A 66 -14.12 -1.08 5.45
C ALA A 66 -15.01 -0.90 6.68
N PHE A 67 -15.68 0.24 6.80
CA PHE A 67 -16.56 0.55 7.93
C PHE A 67 -17.92 0.99 7.41
N ALA A 68 -18.99 0.35 7.87
CA ALA A 68 -20.35 0.82 7.65
C ALA A 68 -20.81 1.69 8.83
N ILE A 69 -21.34 2.86 8.54
CA ILE A 69 -21.83 3.78 9.55
C ILE A 69 -23.23 3.34 9.97
N LEU A 70 -23.31 2.79 11.17
CA LEU A 70 -24.57 2.39 11.79
C LEU A 70 -25.23 3.56 12.50
N GLY A 71 -24.49 4.58 12.91
CA GLY A 71 -25.06 5.75 13.55
C GLY A 71 -23.97 6.77 13.87
N GLY A 72 -24.34 8.03 13.87
CA GLY A 72 -23.41 9.14 13.93
C GLY A 72 -22.94 9.59 12.53
N ALA A 73 -21.94 10.48 12.52
CA ALA A 73 -21.34 11.02 11.31
C ALA A 73 -19.82 11.13 11.41
N VAL A 74 -19.16 11.00 10.27
CA VAL A 74 -17.71 11.18 10.11
C VAL A 74 -17.41 12.29 9.12
N GLU A 75 -16.27 12.93 9.33
CA GLU A 75 -15.63 13.83 8.37
C GLU A 75 -14.49 13.09 7.69
N VAL A 76 -14.47 13.17 6.36
CA VAL A 76 -13.40 12.67 5.50
C VAL A 76 -12.57 13.85 5.04
N SER A 77 -11.27 13.86 5.35
CA SER A 77 -10.38 14.95 5.00
C SER A 77 -9.04 14.46 4.45
N ILE A 78 -8.39 15.29 3.65
CA ILE A 78 -7.05 15.04 3.10
C ILE A 78 -6.11 16.19 3.42
N ASN A 79 -4.80 15.90 3.40
CA ASN A 79 -3.79 16.93 3.31
C ASN A 79 -3.37 17.10 1.85
N THR A 80 -3.32 18.34 1.39
CA THR A 80 -2.86 18.68 0.03
C THR A 80 -1.91 19.88 0.05
N ALA A 81 -1.27 20.18 -1.06
CA ALA A 81 -0.36 21.32 -1.18
C ALA A 81 -1.13 22.62 -0.95
N GLY A 82 -0.98 23.20 0.25
CA GLY A 82 -1.61 24.46 0.65
C GLY A 82 -2.80 24.34 1.62
N TYR A 83 -3.33 23.13 1.84
CA TYR A 83 -4.44 22.91 2.78
C TYR A 83 -4.18 21.72 3.69
N GLU A 84 -4.18 21.99 5.00
CA GLU A 84 -4.24 20.95 6.02
C GLU A 84 -5.70 20.60 6.33
N ASN A 85 -6.02 19.32 6.38
CA ASN A 85 -7.35 18.79 6.69
C ASN A 85 -8.49 19.35 5.79
N LEU A 86 -8.28 19.41 4.48
CA LEU A 86 -9.33 19.76 3.52
C LEU A 86 -10.47 18.73 3.58
N THR A 87 -11.66 19.16 4.00
CA THR A 87 -12.85 18.29 4.08
C THR A 87 -13.38 17.94 2.69
N LEU A 88 -13.39 16.66 2.37
CA LEU A 88 -13.93 16.12 1.12
C LEU A 88 -15.42 15.78 1.22
N ALA A 89 -15.84 15.27 2.38
CA ALA A 89 -17.21 14.83 2.61
C ALA A 89 -17.54 14.72 4.11
N LEU A 90 -18.82 14.86 4.42
CA LEU A 90 -19.42 14.40 5.67
C LEU A 90 -20.27 13.16 5.35
N LEU A 91 -19.97 12.04 6.00
CA LEU A 91 -20.67 10.77 5.77
C LEU A 91 -21.46 10.40 7.02
N GLY A 92 -22.76 10.16 6.86
CA GLY A 92 -23.66 9.73 7.93
C GLY A 92 -24.09 8.28 7.80
N GLU A 93 -25.06 7.88 8.63
CA GLU A 93 -25.67 6.55 8.64
C GLU A 93 -26.01 6.03 7.24
N GLY A 94 -25.75 4.74 6.99
CA GLY A 94 -25.98 4.08 5.71
C GLY A 94 -24.83 4.20 4.71
N ASN A 95 -23.89 5.12 4.92
CA ASN A 95 -22.66 5.20 4.14
C ASN A 95 -21.62 4.19 4.64
N ILE A 96 -20.67 3.87 3.77
CA ILE A 96 -19.44 3.17 4.15
C ILE A 96 -18.22 4.06 3.91
N PHE A 97 -17.10 3.76 4.57
CA PHE A 97 -15.79 4.35 4.25
C PHE A 97 -14.67 3.32 4.44
N GLY A 98 -13.50 3.61 3.88
CA GLY A 98 -12.35 2.73 3.96
C GLY A 98 -12.39 1.55 2.96
N GLU A 99 -13.44 1.47 2.15
CA GLU A 99 -13.58 0.53 1.04
C GLU A 99 -12.43 0.64 0.05
N MET A 100 -11.92 1.86 -0.19
CA MET A 100 -10.84 2.06 -1.15
C MET A 100 -9.59 1.25 -0.78
N ALA A 101 -9.16 1.32 0.49
CA ALA A 101 -8.02 0.56 0.98
C ALA A 101 -8.32 -0.95 1.03
N ALA A 102 -9.52 -1.33 1.49
CA ALA A 102 -9.93 -2.73 1.57
C ALA A 102 -9.98 -3.43 0.20
N LEU A 103 -10.41 -2.72 -0.85
CA LEU A 103 -10.55 -3.27 -2.19
C LEU A 103 -9.25 -3.19 -3.01
N SER A 104 -8.55 -2.06 -2.95
CA SER A 104 -7.33 -1.85 -3.76
C SER A 104 -6.05 -2.38 -3.11
N GLY A 105 -6.02 -2.54 -1.78
CA GLY A 105 -4.81 -2.88 -1.02
C GLY A 105 -3.84 -1.71 -0.80
N TYR A 106 -4.16 -0.52 -1.33
CA TYR A 106 -3.38 0.70 -1.13
C TYR A 106 -3.68 1.34 0.24
N PRO A 107 -2.79 2.22 0.73
CA PRO A 107 -3.04 3.00 1.93
C PRO A 107 -4.35 3.79 1.87
N ARG A 108 -4.88 4.14 3.05
CA ARG A 108 -6.04 5.01 3.23
C ARG A 108 -5.83 6.30 2.43
N SER A 109 -6.78 6.59 1.56
CA SER A 109 -6.74 7.77 0.68
C SER A 109 -7.07 9.06 1.43
N ALA A 110 -7.64 8.99 2.62
CA ALA A 110 -8.04 10.14 3.42
C ALA A 110 -8.04 9.79 4.90
N THR A 111 -7.99 10.82 5.74
CA THR A 111 -8.23 10.73 7.18
C THR A 111 -9.74 10.74 7.42
N VAL A 112 -10.21 9.89 8.34
CA VAL A 112 -11.61 9.84 8.74
C VAL A 112 -11.72 10.05 10.25
N SER A 113 -12.50 11.05 10.66
CA SER A 113 -12.70 11.41 12.06
C SER A 113 -14.17 11.48 12.45
N ALA A 114 -14.51 11.09 13.67
CA ALA A 114 -15.87 11.14 14.19
C ALA A 114 -16.27 12.59 14.50
N LYS A 115 -17.41 13.06 13.96
CA LYS A 115 -17.96 14.39 14.30
C LYS A 115 -18.89 14.34 15.51
N GLU A 116 -19.42 13.16 15.80
CA GLU A 116 -20.29 12.86 16.94
C GLU A 116 -20.05 11.41 17.42
N ALA A 117 -20.79 10.95 18.43
CA ALA A 117 -20.72 9.57 18.87
C ALA A 117 -21.04 8.61 17.71
N LEU A 118 -20.12 7.70 17.43
CA LEU A 118 -20.09 6.94 16.19
C LEU A 118 -20.20 5.44 16.46
N TYR A 119 -21.10 4.78 15.75
CA TYR A 119 -21.29 3.33 15.77
C TYR A 119 -20.98 2.76 14.39
N LEU A 120 -19.99 1.88 14.31
CA LEU A 120 -19.53 1.29 13.05
C LEU A 120 -19.64 -0.22 13.07
N LEU A 121 -19.93 -0.78 11.90
CA LEU A 121 -19.61 -2.16 11.58
C LEU A 121 -18.28 -2.20 10.83
N GLU A 122 -17.23 -2.74 11.45
CA GLU A 122 -15.95 -2.99 10.79
C GLU A 122 -16.01 -4.30 9.99
N ILE A 123 -15.86 -4.19 8.68
CA ILE A 123 -16.03 -5.24 7.68
C ILE A 123 -14.66 -5.59 7.10
N PRO A 124 -14.15 -6.81 7.31
CA PRO A 124 -12.91 -7.27 6.68
C PRO A 124 -12.98 -7.23 5.14
N ALA A 125 -11.88 -6.90 4.47
CA ALA A 125 -11.79 -6.85 3.01
C ALA A 125 -12.26 -8.14 2.33
N GLU A 126 -11.93 -9.30 2.90
CA GLU A 126 -12.37 -10.60 2.40
C GLU A 126 -13.88 -10.79 2.49
N VAL A 127 -14.53 -10.24 3.52
CA VAL A 127 -16.00 -10.27 3.64
C VAL A 127 -16.61 -9.35 2.59
N LEU A 128 -16.10 -8.14 2.43
CA LEU A 128 -16.58 -7.18 1.42
C LEU A 128 -16.45 -7.74 0.00
N LYS A 129 -15.28 -8.27 -0.36
CA LYS A 129 -15.01 -8.90 -1.66
C LYS A 129 -15.89 -10.13 -1.91
N ASN A 130 -16.21 -10.90 -0.87
CA ASN A 130 -17.10 -12.05 -0.98
C ASN A 130 -18.54 -11.62 -1.27
N LEU A 131 -19.04 -10.58 -0.59
CA LEU A 131 -20.37 -10.00 -0.86
C LEU A 131 -20.47 -9.49 -2.30
N MET A 132 -19.47 -8.75 -2.78
CA MET A 132 -19.43 -8.26 -4.16
C MET A 132 -19.45 -9.39 -5.22
N LYS A 133 -18.97 -10.59 -4.88
CA LYS A 133 -19.01 -11.74 -5.80
C LYS A 133 -20.40 -12.39 -5.89
N HIS A 134 -21.17 -12.37 -4.81
CA HIS A 134 -22.46 -13.07 -4.73
C HIS A 134 -23.67 -12.14 -4.89
N SER A 135 -23.48 -10.82 -4.76
CA SER A 135 -24.55 -9.82 -4.85
C SER A 135 -24.22 -8.75 -5.91
N PRO A 136 -24.65 -8.91 -7.18
CA PRO A 136 -24.36 -7.97 -8.26
C PRO A 136 -24.84 -6.53 -7.98
N GLY A 137 -26.06 -6.34 -7.45
CA GLY A 137 -26.56 -4.99 -7.14
C GLY A 137 -25.74 -4.28 -6.05
N PHE A 138 -25.25 -5.03 -5.06
CA PHE A 138 -24.32 -4.50 -4.05
C PHE A 138 -22.96 -4.16 -4.68
N LYS A 139 -22.45 -5.04 -5.54
CA LYS A 139 -21.20 -4.81 -6.28
C LYS A 139 -21.25 -3.51 -7.08
N ASP A 140 -22.30 -3.33 -7.89
CA ASP A 140 -22.45 -2.16 -8.76
C ASP A 140 -22.50 -0.87 -7.92
N ALA A 141 -23.24 -0.88 -6.80
CA ALA A 141 -23.30 0.26 -5.89
C ALA A 141 -21.94 0.61 -5.26
N ILE A 142 -21.16 -0.40 -4.86
CA ILE A 142 -19.81 -0.21 -4.33
C ILE A 142 -18.85 0.31 -5.40
N GLU A 143 -18.92 -0.21 -6.63
CA GLU A 143 -18.04 0.19 -7.74
C GLU A 143 -18.27 1.64 -8.17
N VAL A 144 -19.54 2.08 -8.27
CA VAL A 144 -19.89 3.48 -8.56
C VAL A 144 -19.34 4.41 -7.47
N MET A 145 -19.67 4.12 -6.21
CA MET A 145 -19.22 4.92 -5.08
C MET A 145 -17.68 4.98 -4.97
N TYR A 146 -17.00 3.85 -5.21
CA TYR A 146 -15.55 3.77 -5.23
C TYR A 146 -14.94 4.64 -6.32
N ALA A 147 -15.50 4.61 -7.54
CA ALA A 147 -15.01 5.40 -8.66
C ALA A 147 -15.15 6.91 -8.40
N GLU A 148 -16.34 7.36 -7.96
CA GLU A 148 -16.60 8.76 -7.63
C GLU A 148 -15.64 9.29 -6.55
N ARG A 149 -15.45 8.52 -5.47
CA ARG A 149 -14.54 8.89 -4.39
C ARG A 149 -13.09 8.88 -4.81
N ALA A 150 -12.69 7.93 -5.66
CA ALA A 150 -11.34 7.87 -6.21
C ALA A 150 -11.03 9.10 -7.05
N VAL A 151 -11.92 9.49 -7.95
CA VAL A 151 -11.77 10.69 -8.79
C VAL A 151 -11.72 11.94 -7.90
N LYS A 152 -12.73 12.16 -7.04
CA LYS A 152 -12.83 13.33 -6.16
C LYS A 152 -11.59 13.52 -5.28
N THR A 153 -11.11 12.43 -4.67
CA THR A 153 -9.95 12.46 -3.79
C THR A 153 -8.67 12.74 -4.56
N TYR A 154 -8.48 12.07 -5.70
CA TYR A 154 -7.20 12.09 -6.39
C TYR A 154 -7.00 13.35 -7.23
N LEU A 155 -8.06 13.94 -7.79
CA LEU A 155 -7.99 15.25 -8.44
C LEU A 155 -7.42 16.31 -7.49
N ARG A 156 -7.83 16.34 -6.22
CA ARG A 156 -7.31 17.32 -5.23
C ARG A 156 -5.91 17.01 -4.68
N LYS A 157 -5.37 15.82 -4.96
CA LYS A 157 -4.05 15.40 -4.45
C LYS A 157 -2.93 15.53 -5.47
N VAL A 158 -3.24 15.34 -6.74
CA VAL A 158 -2.22 15.35 -7.78
C VAL A 158 -1.84 16.81 -8.07
N PRO A 159 -0.53 17.16 -8.01
CA PRO A 159 -0.08 18.54 -8.26
C PRO A 159 -0.57 19.13 -9.59
N LEU A 160 -0.78 18.27 -10.60
CA LEU A 160 -1.32 18.61 -11.92
C LEU A 160 -2.62 19.43 -11.86
N PHE A 161 -3.45 19.26 -10.83
CA PHE A 161 -4.75 19.92 -10.73
C PHE A 161 -4.82 20.94 -9.57
N SER A 162 -3.68 21.25 -8.95
CA SER A 162 -3.64 22.01 -7.68
C SER A 162 -4.05 23.48 -7.81
N ASN A 163 -3.94 24.07 -9.00
CA ASN A 163 -4.26 25.48 -9.27
C ASN A 163 -5.66 25.70 -9.85
N LEU A 164 -6.46 24.64 -9.99
CA LEU A 164 -7.82 24.75 -10.50
C LEU A 164 -8.77 25.30 -9.45
N ASP A 165 -9.71 26.15 -9.87
CA ASP A 165 -10.80 26.56 -9.00
C ASP A 165 -11.80 25.41 -8.75
N GLU A 166 -12.62 25.57 -7.71
CA GLU A 166 -13.57 24.53 -7.30
C GLU A 166 -14.58 24.21 -8.41
N SER A 167 -15.00 25.21 -9.21
CA SER A 167 -15.96 25.00 -10.30
C SER A 167 -15.38 24.13 -11.42
N THR A 168 -14.09 24.28 -11.70
CA THR A 168 -13.35 23.50 -12.68
C THR A 168 -13.10 22.09 -12.17
N LEU A 169 -12.75 21.94 -10.88
CA LEU A 169 -12.64 20.63 -10.23
C LEU A 169 -13.96 19.86 -10.26
N GLU A 170 -15.08 20.50 -9.91
CA GLU A 170 -16.42 19.89 -9.94
C GLU A 170 -16.85 19.48 -11.35
N ARG A 171 -16.42 20.19 -12.39
CA ARG A 171 -16.62 19.78 -13.78
C ARG A 171 -15.78 18.54 -14.10
N LEU A 172 -14.47 18.56 -13.80
CA LEU A 172 -13.58 17.43 -14.03
C LEU A 172 -14.03 16.17 -13.28
N GLU A 173 -14.58 16.30 -12.08
CA GLU A 173 -15.13 15.17 -11.33
C GLU A 173 -16.21 14.40 -12.09
N LYS A 174 -16.94 15.06 -13.01
CA LYS A 174 -18.00 14.44 -13.80
C LYS A 174 -17.47 13.83 -15.12
N ASP A 175 -16.44 14.44 -15.68
CA ASP A 175 -15.93 14.09 -17.01
C ASP A 175 -14.76 13.08 -16.95
N VAL A 176 -13.99 13.08 -15.85
CA VAL A 176 -12.86 12.19 -15.64
C VAL A 176 -13.32 10.78 -15.31
N ASN A 177 -12.81 9.82 -16.07
CA ASN A 177 -13.16 8.42 -15.92
C ASN A 177 -12.07 7.65 -15.17
N LEU A 178 -12.44 6.90 -14.13
CA LEU A 178 -11.54 5.92 -13.54
C LEU A 178 -11.49 4.68 -14.45
N LYS A 179 -10.30 4.34 -14.96
CA LYS A 179 -10.06 3.14 -15.76
C LYS A 179 -9.15 2.18 -15.00
N SER A 180 -9.50 0.90 -15.03
CA SER A 180 -8.73 -0.18 -14.42
C SER A 180 -8.18 -1.13 -15.49
N TYR A 181 -6.91 -1.49 -15.36
CA TYR A 181 -6.19 -2.40 -16.25
C TYR A 181 -5.56 -3.51 -15.42
N LYS A 182 -5.64 -4.75 -15.89
CA LYS A 182 -4.96 -5.90 -15.28
C LYS A 182 -3.50 -5.92 -15.72
N SER A 183 -2.66 -6.57 -14.91
CA SER A 183 -1.28 -6.85 -15.28
C SER A 183 -1.19 -7.50 -16.67
N GLY A 184 -0.41 -6.89 -17.57
CA GLY A 184 -0.22 -7.33 -18.96
C GLY A 184 -1.12 -6.63 -19.97
N ASP A 185 -2.17 -5.93 -19.54
CA ASP A 185 -3.06 -5.21 -20.47
C ASP A 185 -2.30 -4.07 -21.17
N ILE A 186 -2.53 -3.91 -22.47
CA ILE A 186 -2.02 -2.76 -23.23
C ILE A 186 -3.03 -1.62 -23.04
N ILE A 187 -2.54 -0.46 -22.58
CA ILE A 187 -3.35 0.75 -22.42
C ILE A 187 -3.51 1.45 -23.77
N PHE A 188 -2.40 1.60 -24.50
CA PHE A 188 -2.39 1.99 -25.92
C PHE A 188 -1.05 1.59 -26.58
N ASN A 189 -1.02 1.50 -27.90
CA ASN A 189 0.17 1.20 -28.69
C ASN A 189 0.81 2.47 -29.26
N GLU A 190 2.12 2.38 -29.53
CA GLU A 190 2.81 3.35 -30.39
C GLU A 190 2.08 3.48 -31.74
N GLY A 191 1.83 4.72 -32.17
CA GLY A 191 1.16 5.06 -33.42
C GLY A 191 -0.38 5.16 -33.33
N ASP A 192 -0.99 4.70 -32.23
CA ASP A 192 -2.43 4.89 -32.01
C ASP A 192 -2.77 6.38 -31.94
N GLN A 193 -4.04 6.73 -32.20
CA GLN A 193 -4.51 8.09 -31.96
C GLN A 193 -4.59 8.33 -30.43
N GLY A 194 -4.20 9.52 -30.00
CA GLY A 194 -4.18 9.92 -28.61
C GLY A 194 -5.08 11.11 -28.34
N ASP A 195 -6.17 10.85 -27.63
CA ASP A 195 -7.22 11.82 -27.26
C ASP A 195 -7.32 12.03 -25.74
N SER A 196 -6.46 11.37 -24.96
CA SER A 196 -6.53 11.36 -23.50
C SER A 196 -5.15 11.35 -22.85
N LEU A 197 -5.07 12.02 -21.70
CA LEU A 197 -4.02 11.91 -20.69
C LEU A 197 -4.45 10.87 -19.64
N TYR A 198 -3.50 10.15 -19.07
CA TYR A 198 -3.76 9.21 -17.98
C TYR A 198 -2.91 9.55 -16.76
N VAL A 199 -3.56 9.79 -15.62
CA VAL A 199 -2.89 10.03 -14.34
C VAL A 199 -2.94 8.76 -13.50
N ILE A 200 -1.77 8.24 -13.10
CA ILE A 200 -1.67 6.97 -12.39
C ILE A 200 -2.10 7.17 -10.93
N ARG A 201 -3.19 6.51 -10.55
CA ARG A 201 -3.68 6.46 -9.18
C ARG A 201 -3.06 5.29 -8.42
N THR A 202 -3.03 4.11 -9.01
CA THR A 202 -2.46 2.90 -8.42
C THR A 202 -1.73 2.09 -9.49
N GLY A 203 -0.71 1.34 -9.06
CA GLY A 203 0.03 0.40 -9.90
C GLY A 203 1.23 0.99 -10.64
N PHE A 204 1.80 0.16 -11.50
CA PHE A 204 2.96 0.49 -12.33
C PHE A 204 2.64 0.25 -13.80
N VAL A 205 3.01 1.18 -14.67
CA VAL A 205 2.97 1.02 -16.12
C VAL A 205 4.38 0.91 -16.69
N LYS A 206 4.50 0.15 -17.77
CA LYS A 206 5.73 -0.02 -18.56
C LYS A 206 5.57 0.74 -19.89
N ILE A 207 6.53 1.60 -20.19
CA ILE A 207 6.61 2.34 -21.45
C ILE A 207 7.68 1.70 -22.33
N THR A 208 7.29 1.30 -23.54
CA THR A 208 8.18 0.68 -24.52
C THR A 208 8.12 1.38 -25.87
N LYS A 209 9.22 1.32 -26.62
CA LYS A 209 9.31 1.85 -27.98
C LYS A 209 10.01 0.86 -28.89
N LYS A 210 9.54 0.74 -30.12
CA LYS A 210 10.22 -0.08 -31.12
C LYS A 210 11.43 0.66 -31.70
N HIS A 211 12.58 -0.02 -31.74
CA HIS A 211 13.79 0.47 -32.40
C HIS A 211 14.52 -0.70 -33.06
N LEU A 212 14.75 -0.63 -34.37
CA LEU A 212 15.39 -1.69 -35.16
C LEU A 212 14.77 -3.08 -34.92
N ASP A 213 13.43 -3.14 -34.96
CA ASP A 213 12.60 -4.33 -34.70
C ASP A 213 12.73 -4.97 -33.30
N LYS A 214 13.38 -4.27 -32.36
CA LYS A 214 13.43 -4.65 -30.95
C LYS A 214 12.59 -3.71 -30.10
N GLU A 215 11.88 -4.27 -29.14
CA GLU A 215 11.18 -3.50 -28.13
C GLU A 215 12.17 -3.07 -27.05
N GLN A 216 12.32 -1.76 -26.86
CA GLN A 216 13.15 -1.17 -25.82
C GLN A 216 12.28 -0.57 -24.73
N ILE A 217 12.65 -0.82 -23.48
CA ILE A 217 11.97 -0.25 -22.32
C ILE A 217 12.53 1.16 -22.10
N ILE A 218 11.63 2.15 -22.19
CA ILE A 218 11.99 3.56 -22.02
C ILE A 218 11.88 3.98 -20.56
N ALA A 219 10.80 3.56 -19.89
CA ALA A 219 10.54 3.95 -18.50
C ALA A 219 9.51 3.02 -17.84
N TYR A 220 9.48 3.08 -16.52
CA TYR A 220 8.33 2.65 -15.71
C TYR A 220 7.81 3.86 -14.95
N LEU A 221 6.49 4.00 -14.89
CA LEU A 221 5.84 5.06 -14.13
C LEU A 221 4.92 4.44 -13.08
N SER A 222 4.77 5.13 -11.95
CA SER A 222 3.99 4.66 -10.80
C SER A 222 3.04 5.75 -10.31
N GLN A 223 2.39 5.51 -9.17
CA GLN A 223 1.50 6.48 -8.53
C GLN A 223 2.10 7.90 -8.48
N GLY A 224 1.29 8.89 -8.86
CA GLY A 224 1.67 10.30 -8.90
C GLY A 224 2.27 10.76 -10.23
N ASN A 225 2.69 9.83 -11.10
CA ASN A 225 3.05 10.15 -12.47
C ASN A 225 1.83 10.12 -13.41
N TYR A 226 2.01 10.69 -14.61
CA TYR A 226 1.03 10.64 -15.70
C TYR A 226 1.71 10.30 -17.03
N PHE A 227 0.92 9.87 -18.01
CA PHE A 227 1.40 9.54 -19.36
C PHE A 227 0.35 9.82 -20.43
N GLY A 228 0.81 9.91 -21.68
CA GLY A 228 -0.05 10.16 -22.85
C GLY A 228 -0.14 11.63 -23.26
N GLU A 229 0.48 12.54 -22.49
CA GLU A 229 0.49 13.99 -22.74
C GLU A 229 1.14 14.36 -24.08
N MET A 230 2.16 13.61 -24.52
CA MET A 230 2.90 13.92 -25.75
C MET A 230 2.00 13.96 -26.99
N ALA A 231 1.01 13.06 -27.05
CA ALA A 231 0.09 13.02 -28.18
C ALA A 231 -0.85 14.24 -28.20
N LEU A 232 -1.19 14.79 -27.02
CA LEU A 232 -2.19 15.87 -26.93
C LEU A 232 -1.66 17.22 -27.42
N LEU A 233 -0.34 17.43 -27.32
CA LEU A 233 0.35 18.67 -27.70
C LEU A 233 1.03 18.63 -29.08
N GLU A 234 1.03 17.48 -29.74
CA GLU A 234 1.70 17.28 -31.04
C GLU A 234 0.70 16.78 -32.10
N ASP A 235 1.07 15.74 -32.87
CA ASP A 235 0.34 15.19 -34.02
C ASP A 235 -0.76 14.18 -33.61
N GLU A 236 -1.22 14.21 -32.36
CA GLU A 236 -2.22 13.26 -31.83
C GLU A 236 -1.84 11.77 -31.96
N ARG A 237 -0.57 11.45 -32.19
CA ARG A 237 -0.07 10.08 -32.29
C ARG A 237 0.66 9.67 -31.01
N ARG A 238 0.35 8.49 -30.48
CA ARG A 238 1.06 7.92 -29.34
C ARG A 238 2.52 7.64 -29.71
N THR A 239 3.46 8.22 -28.96
CA THR A 239 4.90 8.19 -29.26
C THR A 239 5.61 6.91 -28.80
N ALA A 240 4.93 6.09 -28.00
CA ALA A 240 5.39 4.85 -27.38
C ALA A 240 4.18 3.98 -26.99
N THR A 241 4.41 2.69 -26.76
CA THR A 241 3.42 1.76 -26.21
C THR A 241 3.43 1.85 -24.69
N VAL A 242 2.24 1.84 -24.07
CA VAL A 242 2.09 1.77 -22.61
C VAL A 242 1.29 0.54 -22.24
N SER A 243 1.82 -0.25 -21.31
CA SER A 243 1.19 -1.46 -20.79
C SER A 243 1.17 -1.46 -19.27
N ALA A 244 0.12 -2.04 -18.69
CA ALA A 244 0.01 -2.25 -17.26
C ALA A 244 1.00 -3.34 -16.83
N PHE A 245 1.92 -3.00 -15.94
CA PHE A 245 2.92 -3.94 -15.43
C PHE A 245 2.46 -4.62 -14.13
N THR A 246 1.66 -3.93 -13.33
CA THR A 246 0.82 -4.53 -12.28
C THR A 246 -0.65 -4.30 -12.63
N ASN A 247 -1.58 -4.66 -11.74
CA ASN A 247 -2.91 -4.06 -11.81
C ASN A 247 -2.76 -2.53 -11.63
N VAL A 248 -3.39 -1.76 -12.51
CA VAL A 248 -3.25 -0.32 -12.61
C VAL A 248 -4.62 0.33 -12.63
N GLU A 249 -4.76 1.43 -11.90
CA GLU A 249 -5.89 2.33 -12.05
C GLU A 249 -5.39 3.72 -12.43
N VAL A 250 -6.04 4.31 -13.43
CA VAL A 250 -5.73 5.65 -13.93
C VAL A 250 -6.98 6.50 -13.97
N LEU A 251 -6.80 7.81 -13.76
CA LEU A 251 -7.78 8.81 -14.13
C LEU A 251 -7.52 9.17 -15.59
N GLN A 252 -8.49 8.88 -16.46
CA GLN A 252 -8.47 9.29 -17.86
C GLN A 252 -9.02 10.71 -17.96
N VAL A 253 -8.18 11.65 -18.38
CA VAL A 253 -8.52 13.04 -18.64
C VAL A 253 -8.56 13.23 -20.15
N LEU A 254 -9.70 13.66 -20.69
CA LEU A 254 -9.86 13.86 -22.13
C LEU A 254 -9.07 15.07 -22.62
N LYS A 255 -8.81 15.16 -23.92
CA LYS A 255 -8.04 16.24 -24.54
C LYS A 255 -8.65 17.61 -24.27
N GLU A 256 -9.98 17.74 -24.35
CA GLU A 256 -10.67 19.00 -24.10
C GLU A 256 -10.46 19.48 -22.66
N ASP A 257 -10.55 18.56 -21.71
CA ASP A 257 -10.31 18.85 -20.30
C ASP A 257 -8.85 19.16 -20.04
N PHE A 258 -7.93 18.43 -20.66
CA PHE A 258 -6.50 18.71 -20.58
C PHE A 258 -6.15 20.10 -21.10
N ASN A 259 -6.68 20.50 -22.26
CA ASN A 259 -6.46 21.84 -22.81
C ASN A 259 -6.98 22.92 -21.86
N MET A 260 -8.15 22.70 -21.24
CA MET A 260 -8.69 23.60 -20.21
C MET A 260 -7.72 23.74 -19.02
N LEU A 261 -7.02 22.66 -18.61
CA LEU A 261 -6.00 22.76 -17.56
C LEU A 261 -4.84 23.68 -17.96
N LEU A 262 -4.36 23.54 -19.20
CA LEU A 262 -3.24 24.34 -19.70
C LEU A 262 -3.61 25.82 -19.86
N ASP A 263 -4.84 26.09 -20.29
CA ASP A 263 -5.36 27.45 -20.43
C ASP A 263 -5.56 28.14 -19.07
N ALA A 264 -5.93 27.36 -18.04
CA ALA A 264 -6.12 27.85 -16.68
C ALA A 264 -4.80 28.12 -15.94
N ASP A 265 -3.73 27.41 -16.30
CA ASP A 265 -2.44 27.48 -15.62
C ASP A 265 -1.27 27.48 -16.63
N SER A 266 -0.80 28.69 -16.96
CA SER A 266 0.33 28.87 -17.87
C SER A 266 1.63 28.25 -17.33
N LYS A 267 1.81 28.19 -16.01
CA LYS A 267 2.98 27.57 -15.40
C LYS A 267 2.93 26.06 -15.60
N LEU A 268 1.76 25.46 -15.43
CA LEU A 268 1.56 24.04 -15.72
C LEU A 268 1.85 23.73 -17.20
N ALA A 269 1.45 24.60 -18.12
CA ALA A 269 1.76 24.43 -19.55
C ALA A 269 3.26 24.42 -19.82
N GLU A 270 4.04 25.30 -19.18
CA GLU A 270 5.51 25.31 -19.24
C GLU A 270 6.09 24.02 -18.64
N GLU A 271 5.66 23.61 -17.44
CA GLU A 271 6.12 22.40 -16.77
C GLU A 271 5.88 21.13 -17.62
N ILE A 272 4.72 21.04 -18.27
CA ILE A 272 4.42 19.93 -19.18
C ILE A 272 5.33 19.98 -20.42
N GLY A 273 5.60 21.16 -20.97
CA GLY A 273 6.53 21.34 -22.08
C GLY A 273 7.93 20.82 -21.75
N ASP A 274 8.45 21.14 -20.57
CA ASP A 274 9.74 20.66 -20.06
C ASP A 274 9.74 19.13 -19.93
N ILE A 275 8.70 18.56 -19.33
CA ILE A 275 8.55 17.11 -19.16
C ILE A 275 8.52 16.38 -20.52
N ILE A 276 7.87 16.95 -21.53
CA ILE A 276 7.86 16.39 -22.89
C ILE A 276 9.28 16.38 -23.47
N MET A 277 10.02 17.47 -23.31
CA MET A 277 11.39 17.56 -23.80
C MET A 277 12.32 16.55 -23.10
N GLU A 278 12.20 16.41 -21.78
CA GLU A 278 12.94 15.40 -21.01
C GLU A 278 12.63 13.97 -21.50
N ARG A 279 11.35 13.65 -21.72
CA ARG A 279 10.93 12.32 -22.23
C ARG A 279 11.47 12.05 -23.62
N LYS A 280 11.52 13.05 -24.51
CA LYS A 280 12.14 12.93 -25.84
C LYS A 280 13.63 12.62 -25.73
N LEU A 281 14.36 13.38 -24.91
CA LEU A 281 15.79 13.16 -24.69
C LEU A 281 16.06 11.78 -24.10
N ARG A 282 15.24 11.34 -23.14
CA ARG A 282 15.33 9.99 -22.55
C ARG A 282 15.15 8.90 -23.61
N THR A 283 14.11 9.03 -24.44
CA THR A 283 13.84 8.08 -25.52
C THR A 283 15.04 7.97 -26.48
N LEU A 284 15.63 9.10 -26.87
CA LEU A 284 16.83 9.11 -27.72
C LEU A 284 18.06 8.50 -27.03
N LYS A 285 18.25 8.75 -25.73
CA LYS A 285 19.34 8.15 -24.93
C LYS A 285 19.21 6.62 -24.91
N VAL A 286 18.01 6.08 -24.68
CA VAL A 286 17.76 4.63 -24.63
C VAL A 286 17.94 3.98 -26.01
N GLN A 287 17.49 4.64 -27.08
CA GLN A 287 17.70 4.15 -28.45
C GLN A 287 19.18 4.04 -28.81
N LYS A 288 19.99 5.03 -28.42
CA LYS A 288 21.44 5.03 -28.68
C LYS A 288 22.22 4.04 -27.81
N ASP A 289 21.71 3.71 -26.62
CA ASP A 289 22.37 2.82 -25.66
C ASP A 289 21.39 1.76 -25.12
N PRO A 290 21.23 0.63 -25.83
CA PRO A 290 20.33 -0.45 -25.43
C PRO A 290 20.63 -1.04 -24.04
N SER A 291 21.84 -0.91 -23.53
CA SER A 291 22.22 -1.44 -22.22
C SER A 291 21.42 -0.80 -21.07
N LYS A 292 20.91 0.41 -21.27
CA LYS A 292 20.00 1.08 -20.32
C LYS A 292 18.66 0.37 -20.21
N SER A 293 18.09 -0.05 -21.34
CA SER A 293 16.86 -0.84 -21.38
C SER A 293 17.07 -2.18 -20.68
N GLU A 294 18.20 -2.86 -20.92
CA GLU A 294 18.55 -4.14 -20.29
C GLU A 294 18.71 -4.01 -18.76
N ARG A 295 19.32 -2.91 -18.30
CA ARG A 295 19.44 -2.60 -16.87
C ARG A 295 18.07 -2.40 -16.24
N LEU A 296 17.20 -1.59 -16.85
CA LEU A 296 15.83 -1.39 -16.36
C LEU A 296 15.07 -2.72 -16.31
N GLN A 297 15.14 -3.52 -17.37
CA GLN A 297 14.55 -4.85 -17.42
C GLN A 297 15.00 -5.72 -16.25
N THR A 298 16.30 -5.75 -15.97
CA THR A 298 16.87 -6.52 -14.86
C THR A 298 16.29 -6.08 -13.51
N LEU A 299 16.16 -4.77 -13.27
CA LEU A 299 15.59 -4.25 -12.03
C LEU A 299 14.14 -4.73 -11.83
N VAL A 300 13.37 -4.77 -12.93
CA VAL A 300 11.95 -5.15 -12.92
C VAL A 300 11.75 -6.64 -12.72
N GLU A 301 12.48 -7.46 -13.48
CA GLU A 301 12.44 -8.92 -13.37
C GLU A 301 12.83 -9.38 -11.97
N LYS A 302 13.74 -8.66 -11.32
CA LYS A 302 14.15 -8.93 -9.94
C LYS A 302 13.19 -8.34 -8.91
N GLY A 303 12.13 -7.65 -9.32
CA GLY A 303 11.10 -7.07 -8.45
C GLY A 303 11.57 -5.82 -7.67
N ILE A 304 12.64 -5.17 -8.12
CA ILE A 304 13.34 -4.12 -7.36
C ILE A 304 12.53 -2.83 -7.39
N ILE A 305 12.01 -2.44 -8.55
CA ILE A 305 11.27 -1.18 -8.72
C ILE A 305 9.89 -1.21 -8.05
N GLN A 306 9.30 -2.39 -7.83
CA GLN A 306 7.99 -2.57 -7.20
C GLN A 306 8.05 -2.56 -5.66
N ALA A 307 9.25 -2.51 -5.08
CA ALA A 307 9.40 -2.44 -3.64
C ALA A 307 9.00 -1.05 -3.14
N GLU A 308 8.26 -0.98 -2.03
CA GLU A 308 7.96 0.30 -1.38
C GLU A 308 9.18 0.78 -0.58
N SER A 309 9.91 -0.17 0.00
CA SER A 309 11.19 0.08 0.65
C SER A 309 12.13 -1.08 0.40
N LEU A 310 13.38 -0.76 0.06
CA LEU A 310 14.40 -1.74 -0.26
C LEU A 310 15.60 -1.58 0.66
N LEU A 311 15.97 -2.66 1.34
CA LEU A 311 17.24 -2.72 2.05
C LEU A 311 18.35 -2.95 1.01
N ILE A 312 19.35 -2.08 1.01
CA ILE A 312 20.52 -2.18 0.13
C ILE A 312 21.81 -2.16 0.94
N ILE A 313 22.85 -2.74 0.38
CA ILE A 313 24.22 -2.74 0.88
C ILE A 313 25.11 -2.18 -0.21
N ASP A 314 25.69 -1.01 0.03
CA ASP A 314 26.73 -0.42 -0.84
C ASP A 314 28.01 -1.24 -0.74
N LEU A 315 28.39 -1.87 -1.85
CA LEU A 315 29.53 -2.77 -1.92
C LEU A 315 30.88 -2.02 -1.96
N LYS A 316 30.90 -0.71 -2.23
CA LYS A 316 32.13 0.10 -2.19
C LYS A 316 32.58 0.40 -0.78
N THR A 317 31.63 0.54 0.14
CA THR A 317 31.90 0.94 1.53
C THR A 317 31.76 -0.22 2.53
N CYS A 318 31.10 -1.31 2.15
CA CYS A 318 30.89 -2.45 3.03
C CYS A 318 32.20 -3.22 3.30
N ILE A 319 32.58 -3.31 4.57
CA ILE A 319 33.77 -4.07 5.03
C ILE A 319 33.48 -5.54 5.35
N HIS A 320 32.29 -6.03 5.00
CA HIS A 320 31.87 -7.43 5.19
C HIS A 320 31.88 -7.98 6.63
N CYS A 321 31.87 -7.13 7.65
CA CYS A 321 31.94 -7.49 9.09
C CYS A 321 30.81 -8.36 9.65
N ASN A 322 29.69 -8.50 8.93
CA ASN A 322 28.50 -9.28 9.31
C ASN A 322 27.61 -8.70 10.44
N ASN A 323 27.99 -7.59 11.08
CA ASN A 323 27.21 -6.95 12.14
C ASN A 323 25.72 -6.73 11.82
N CYS A 324 25.36 -6.49 10.56
CA CYS A 324 23.96 -6.28 10.18
C CYS A 324 23.09 -7.54 10.35
N VAL A 325 23.67 -8.72 10.15
CA VAL A 325 23.01 -10.02 10.37
C VAL A 325 23.02 -10.36 11.85
N ASP A 326 24.19 -10.23 12.50
CA ASP A 326 24.37 -10.61 13.90
C ASP A 326 23.46 -9.76 14.82
N ALA A 327 23.40 -8.45 14.62
CA ALA A 327 22.50 -7.58 15.38
C ALA A 327 21.00 -7.88 15.13
N CYS A 328 20.67 -8.40 13.94
CA CYS A 328 19.30 -8.83 13.64
C CYS A 328 18.97 -10.12 14.42
N GLU A 329 19.89 -11.07 14.45
CA GLU A 329 19.75 -12.30 15.22
C GLU A 329 19.70 -12.03 16.72
N ASP A 330 20.57 -11.19 17.26
CA ASP A 330 20.58 -10.82 18.68
C ASP A 330 19.24 -10.22 19.12
N ARG A 331 18.62 -9.40 18.26
CA ARG A 331 17.33 -8.75 18.54
C ARG A 331 16.16 -9.72 18.43
N HIS A 332 16.14 -10.57 17.42
CA HIS A 332 14.95 -11.34 17.05
C HIS A 332 15.07 -12.84 17.32
N GLY A 333 16.22 -13.29 17.80
CA GLY A 333 16.56 -14.68 18.11
C GLY A 333 16.92 -15.54 16.90
N TYR A 334 16.69 -15.07 15.67
CA TYR A 334 17.11 -15.66 14.40
C TYR A 334 17.39 -14.53 13.41
N PRO A 335 18.34 -14.69 12.48
CA PRO A 335 18.60 -13.69 11.45
C PRO A 335 17.38 -13.62 10.52
N ARG A 336 16.81 -12.42 10.39
CA ARG A 336 15.63 -12.15 9.54
C ARG A 336 15.99 -11.56 8.18
N LEU A 337 17.28 -11.40 7.89
CA LEU A 337 17.82 -10.93 6.61
C LEU A 337 18.97 -11.83 6.13
N ASP A 338 19.15 -11.93 4.82
CA ASP A 338 20.28 -12.65 4.20
C ASP A 338 21.02 -11.75 3.20
N ARG A 339 22.34 -11.58 3.39
CA ARG A 339 23.21 -10.75 2.55
C ARG A 339 23.42 -11.32 1.13
N ARG A 340 23.08 -12.59 0.88
CA ARG A 340 23.27 -13.28 -0.40
C ARG A 340 22.14 -13.01 -1.41
N GLY A 341 21.49 -11.86 -1.32
CA GLY A 341 20.40 -11.49 -2.21
C GLY A 341 20.88 -11.05 -3.60
N THR A 342 20.07 -10.24 -4.27
CA THR A 342 20.33 -9.83 -5.67
C THR A 342 21.50 -8.85 -5.72
N ARG A 343 22.40 -8.98 -6.70
CA ARG A 343 23.45 -7.98 -6.96
C ARG A 343 23.13 -7.18 -8.21
N VAL A 344 23.34 -5.88 -8.12
CA VAL A 344 23.29 -4.91 -9.20
C VAL A 344 24.53 -4.03 -9.03
N PRO A 345 25.34 -3.82 -10.08
CA PRO A 345 26.77 -3.45 -10.03
C PRO A 345 27.39 -3.19 -8.64
N ASP A 346 27.29 -1.96 -8.13
CA ASP A 346 27.94 -1.52 -6.87
C ASP A 346 27.10 -1.77 -5.60
N VAL A 347 25.99 -2.50 -5.71
CA VAL A 347 24.98 -2.64 -4.66
C VAL A 347 24.50 -4.09 -4.54
N SER A 348 24.41 -4.57 -3.31
CA SER A 348 23.73 -5.82 -2.99
C SER A 348 22.39 -5.53 -2.31
N ILE A 349 21.35 -6.19 -2.80
CA ILE A 349 20.00 -6.13 -2.26
C ILE A 349 19.80 -7.41 -1.44
N PRO A 350 20.01 -7.39 -0.11
CA PRO A 350 19.78 -8.54 0.75
C PRO A 350 18.34 -9.05 0.64
N VAL A 351 18.16 -10.33 0.96
CA VAL A 351 16.84 -10.93 1.17
C VAL A 351 16.27 -10.33 2.45
N ALA A 352 15.40 -9.34 2.29
CA ALA A 352 14.65 -8.68 3.34
C ALA A 352 13.28 -8.27 2.77
N CYS A 353 12.31 -7.97 3.65
CA CYS A 353 10.98 -7.60 3.18
C CYS A 353 11.02 -6.30 2.37
N ARG A 354 10.26 -6.30 1.28
CA ARG A 354 10.18 -5.20 0.32
C ARG A 354 8.96 -4.29 0.51
N LEU A 355 8.17 -4.57 1.55
CA LEU A 355 6.92 -3.86 1.88
C LEU A 355 5.96 -3.76 0.66
N CYS A 356 5.82 -4.84 -0.11
CA CYS A 356 5.06 -4.83 -1.37
C CYS A 356 3.63 -4.27 -1.18
N HIS A 357 3.16 -3.41 -2.08
CA HIS A 357 1.78 -2.89 -2.03
C HIS A 357 0.73 -4.00 -2.07
N ASP A 358 0.90 -5.00 -2.94
CA ASP A 358 0.06 -6.20 -3.03
C ASP A 358 0.82 -7.45 -2.55
N PRO A 359 0.89 -7.71 -1.24
CA PRO A 359 1.68 -8.78 -0.68
C PRO A 359 0.94 -10.12 -0.73
N VAL A 360 1.26 -10.95 -1.73
CA VAL A 360 0.78 -12.35 -1.81
C VAL A 360 1.09 -13.20 -0.57
N CYS A 361 2.09 -12.79 0.22
CA CYS A 361 2.43 -13.46 1.48
C CYS A 361 1.37 -13.30 2.58
N LEU A 362 0.48 -12.29 2.50
CA LEU A 362 -0.59 -12.07 3.47
C LEU A 362 -1.74 -13.08 3.37
N ILE A 363 -1.81 -13.86 2.29
CA ILE A 363 -2.80 -14.93 2.15
C ILE A 363 -2.50 -15.98 3.21
N CYS A 364 -3.19 -15.94 4.35
CA CYS A 364 -2.96 -16.82 5.49
C CYS A 364 -4.27 -17.20 6.16
N ASN A 365 -4.61 -18.50 6.11
CA ASN A 365 -5.86 -19.02 6.68
C ASN A 365 -5.90 -19.03 8.22
N PHE A 366 -4.78 -18.64 8.86
CA PHE A 366 -4.63 -18.67 10.32
C PHE A 366 -4.42 -17.27 10.92
N ASP A 367 -4.50 -16.21 10.10
CA ASP A 367 -4.32 -14.82 10.55
C ASP A 367 -2.96 -14.58 11.24
N ALA A 368 -1.95 -15.39 10.86
CA ALA A 368 -0.63 -15.43 11.48
C ALA A 368 0.38 -14.48 10.82
N ILE A 369 -0.04 -13.72 9.81
CA ILE A 369 0.77 -12.70 9.16
C ILE A 369 -0.13 -11.51 8.90
N LYS A 370 0.32 -10.31 9.28
CA LYS A 370 -0.45 -9.07 9.16
C LYS A 370 0.39 -7.94 8.65
N ARG A 371 -0.28 -6.90 8.15
CA ARG A 371 0.32 -5.62 7.84
C ARG A 371 -0.03 -4.62 8.93
N ALA A 372 0.98 -3.95 9.47
CA ALA A 372 0.79 -2.83 10.37
C ALA A 372 0.27 -1.60 9.59
N PRO A 373 -0.39 -0.64 10.25
CA PRO A 373 -0.79 0.62 9.61
C PRO A 373 0.36 1.37 8.95
N THR A 374 1.59 1.21 9.45
CA THR A 374 2.81 1.80 8.91
C THR A 374 3.39 1.05 7.70
N GLY A 375 2.78 -0.08 7.30
CA GLY A 375 3.13 -0.84 6.10
C GLY A 375 3.98 -2.08 6.34
N GLU A 376 4.66 -2.20 7.48
CA GLU A 376 5.43 -3.38 7.86
C GLU A 376 4.56 -4.63 7.90
N ILE A 377 5.07 -5.72 7.36
CA ILE A 377 4.38 -7.01 7.39
C ILE A 377 5.07 -7.91 8.41
N ASN A 378 4.38 -8.31 9.46
CA ASN A 378 4.93 -9.12 10.55
C ASN A 378 4.23 -10.48 10.66
N ILE A 379 4.95 -11.46 11.21
CA ILE A 379 4.41 -12.76 11.56
C ILE A 379 4.04 -12.74 13.05
N ILE A 380 2.89 -13.32 13.37
CA ILE A 380 2.33 -13.43 14.71
C ILE A 380 2.59 -14.86 15.18
N ASP A 381 3.65 -15.03 15.98
CA ASP A 381 4.22 -16.33 16.33
C ASP A 381 3.22 -17.29 17.00
N ASP A 382 2.30 -16.79 17.84
CA ASP A 382 1.30 -17.59 18.56
C ASP A 382 0.15 -18.08 17.66
N LYS A 383 -0.03 -17.46 16.49
CA LYS A 383 -1.00 -17.88 15.48
C LYS A 383 -0.38 -18.72 14.37
N CYS A 384 0.94 -18.68 14.20
CA CYS A 384 1.62 -19.44 13.17
C CYS A 384 1.49 -20.95 13.45
N VAL A 385 1.02 -21.71 12.47
CA VAL A 385 0.90 -23.18 12.55
C VAL A 385 2.02 -23.91 11.82
N GLY A 386 2.97 -23.18 11.22
CA GLY A 386 4.12 -23.78 10.54
C GLY A 386 3.84 -24.40 9.17
N CYS A 387 2.72 -24.10 8.51
CA CYS A 387 2.35 -24.70 7.21
C CYS A 387 3.20 -24.24 6.00
N ALA A 388 4.12 -23.29 6.19
CA ALA A 388 5.02 -22.73 5.18
C ALA A 388 4.37 -22.06 3.95
N GLY A 389 3.04 -21.94 3.88
CA GLY A 389 2.38 -21.35 2.71
C GLY A 389 2.82 -19.91 2.39
N CYS A 390 3.06 -19.08 3.42
CA CYS A 390 3.57 -17.72 3.21
C CYS A 390 5.02 -17.71 2.68
N ALA A 391 5.86 -18.67 3.11
CA ALA A 391 7.21 -18.85 2.58
C ALA A 391 7.21 -19.21 1.10
N ILE A 392 6.35 -20.15 0.71
CA ILE A 392 6.19 -20.58 -0.70
C ILE A 392 5.71 -19.42 -1.58
N ARG A 393 4.79 -18.59 -1.08
CA ARG A 393 4.20 -17.48 -1.86
C ARG A 393 5.11 -16.27 -2.00
N CYS A 394 6.06 -16.06 -1.10
CA CYS A 394 6.91 -14.87 -1.17
C CYS A 394 7.86 -14.96 -2.38
N PRO A 395 7.70 -14.12 -3.42
CA PRO A 395 8.51 -14.22 -4.64
C PRO A 395 9.98 -13.85 -4.41
N TYR A 396 10.29 -13.25 -3.26
CA TYR A 396 11.61 -12.75 -2.89
C TYR A 396 12.30 -13.64 -1.84
N ASN A 397 11.70 -14.78 -1.50
CA ASN A 397 12.24 -15.74 -0.53
C ASN A 397 12.54 -15.15 0.86
N VAL A 398 11.76 -14.14 1.26
CA VAL A 398 11.98 -13.37 2.50
C VAL A 398 11.56 -14.13 3.75
N ILE A 399 10.58 -15.02 3.62
CA ILE A 399 10.02 -15.76 4.74
C ILE A 399 10.73 -17.11 4.85
N GLN A 400 11.35 -17.36 5.99
CA GLN A 400 12.10 -18.57 6.28
C GLN A 400 11.37 -19.39 7.34
N MET A 401 11.48 -20.73 7.27
CA MET A 401 10.95 -21.62 8.30
C MET A 401 12.08 -22.02 9.25
N VAL A 402 11.94 -21.70 10.53
CA VAL A 402 12.92 -22.01 11.57
C VAL A 402 12.32 -22.90 12.65
N PRO A 403 13.11 -23.74 13.34
CA PRO A 403 12.59 -24.51 14.46
C PRO A 403 12.05 -23.58 15.56
N SER A 404 10.94 -23.97 16.20
CA SER A 404 10.43 -23.23 17.35
C SER A 404 11.43 -23.37 18.52
N LYS A 405 11.84 -22.26 19.14
CA LYS A 405 12.68 -22.33 20.34
C LYS A 405 11.93 -23.07 21.45
N PRO A 406 12.53 -24.08 22.11
CA PRO A 406 11.90 -24.77 23.23
C PRO A 406 11.67 -23.78 24.39
N GLU A 407 10.51 -23.87 25.04
CA GLU A 407 10.08 -22.98 26.14
C GLU A 407 11.06 -22.90 27.33
N HIS A 408 11.99 -23.85 27.43
CA HIS A 408 12.90 -24.00 28.56
C HIS A 408 14.03 -22.96 28.61
N GLU A 409 14.31 -22.24 27.52
CA GLU A 409 15.33 -21.19 27.49
C GLU A 409 14.84 -19.85 28.07
N LEU A 410 13.53 -19.57 27.99
CA LEU A 410 12.92 -18.35 28.55
C LEU A 410 12.84 -18.34 30.09
N LYS A 411 12.86 -19.51 30.73
CA LYS A 411 12.78 -19.63 32.20
C LYS A 411 14.12 -19.44 32.91
N LYS A 412 15.27 -19.52 32.23
CA LYS A 412 16.59 -19.33 32.88
C LYS A 412 16.77 -17.92 33.47
N PHE A 413 16.13 -16.91 32.90
CA PHE A 413 16.11 -15.55 33.46
C PHE A 413 15.29 -15.40 34.75
N ASN A 414 14.35 -16.32 35.04
CA ASN A 414 13.52 -16.29 36.25
C ASN A 414 14.10 -17.07 37.43
N ILE A 415 15.18 -17.83 37.25
CA ILE A 415 15.79 -18.58 38.37
C ILE A 415 16.58 -17.63 39.28
N ILE A 416 17.22 -16.60 38.71
CA ILE A 416 17.94 -15.57 39.48
C ILE A 416 16.95 -14.73 40.31
N SER A 417 15.72 -14.49 39.83
CA SER A 417 14.69 -13.80 40.59
C SER A 417 13.98 -14.69 41.62
N ALA A 418 13.90 -16.01 41.38
CA ALA A 418 13.35 -16.98 42.33
C ALA A 418 14.28 -17.30 43.51
N LEU A 419 15.60 -17.18 43.33
CA LEU A 419 16.58 -17.35 44.41
C LEU A 419 16.56 -16.22 45.45
N LEU A 420 15.90 -15.09 45.17
CA LEU A 420 15.84 -13.91 46.04
C LEU A 420 14.52 -13.78 46.83
N LYS A 421 13.53 -14.64 46.61
CA LYS A 421 12.25 -14.61 47.36
C LYS A 421 11.94 -15.97 47.95
N GLY A 422 12.16 -16.09 49.26
CA GLY A 422 11.76 -17.24 50.03
C GLY A 422 10.24 -17.44 50.08
N ALA A 423 9.88 -18.72 50.15
CA ALA A 423 8.65 -19.30 50.68
C ALA A 423 7.41 -19.54 49.79
N LYS A 424 7.04 -20.83 49.84
CA LYS A 424 5.71 -21.47 49.94
C LYS A 424 5.02 -21.94 48.64
N GLU A 425 5.06 -23.25 48.48
CA GLU A 425 4.15 -24.05 47.66
C GLU A 425 2.71 -23.94 48.18
N SER A 426 1.78 -23.74 47.26
CA SER A 426 0.36 -24.06 47.44
C SER A 426 -0.20 -24.61 46.14
N ASP A 427 -0.96 -25.68 46.28
CA ASP A 427 -1.45 -26.59 45.26
C ASP A 427 -2.30 -25.98 44.13
N ASN A 428 -2.05 -26.58 42.96
CA ASN A 428 -2.88 -26.74 41.77
C ASN A 428 -4.35 -26.29 41.82
N LYS A 429 -4.71 -25.40 40.88
CA LYS A 429 -5.53 -25.75 39.69
C LYS A 429 -5.68 -24.55 38.75
N THR A 430 -5.18 -24.69 37.52
CA THR A 430 -5.75 -24.01 36.35
C THR A 430 -5.72 -24.97 35.16
N PRO A 431 -6.85 -25.19 34.45
CA PRO A 431 -6.84 -25.91 33.18
C PRO A 431 -6.15 -25.02 32.14
N LYS A 432 -5.14 -25.52 31.43
CA LYS A 432 -4.53 -24.79 30.32
C LYS A 432 -4.49 -25.69 29.10
N ASP A 433 -5.25 -25.29 28.09
CA ASP A 433 -5.17 -25.75 26.71
C ASP A 433 -3.71 -25.87 26.27
N HIS A 434 -3.23 -27.09 26.09
CA HIS A 434 -1.96 -27.34 25.42
C HIS A 434 -2.14 -27.12 23.91
N LYS A 435 -2.11 -25.86 23.46
CA LYS A 435 -1.71 -25.56 22.08
C LYS A 435 -0.23 -25.94 21.96
N ILE A 436 0.04 -27.16 21.49
CA ILE A 436 1.38 -27.58 21.13
C ILE A 436 1.88 -26.60 20.06
N LYS A 437 2.85 -25.75 20.40
CA LYS A 437 3.48 -24.84 19.44
C LYS A 437 4.06 -25.65 18.29
N PRO A 438 3.94 -25.19 17.03
CA PRO A 438 4.42 -25.95 15.89
C PRO A 438 5.93 -26.13 15.98
N LYS A 439 6.45 -27.26 15.49
CA LYS A 439 7.90 -27.53 15.49
C LYS A 439 8.69 -26.53 14.64
N HIS A 440 8.05 -25.86 13.69
CA HIS A 440 8.65 -24.81 12.86
C HIS A 440 7.74 -23.58 12.81
N LEU A 441 8.35 -22.40 12.88
CA LEU A 441 7.72 -21.10 12.77
C LEU A 441 8.25 -20.37 11.55
N ALA A 442 7.37 -19.61 10.91
CA ALA A 442 7.76 -18.72 9.84
C ALA A 442 8.37 -17.44 10.45
N ILE A 443 9.51 -16.98 9.94
CA ILE A 443 10.15 -15.72 10.32
C ILE A 443 10.48 -14.90 9.07
N LYS A 444 10.58 -13.58 9.22
CA LYS A 444 10.98 -12.67 8.15
C LYS A 444 11.43 -11.33 8.72
N CYS A 445 12.14 -10.52 7.93
CA CYS A 445 12.35 -9.12 8.25
C CYS A 445 10.99 -8.38 8.23
N ASP A 446 10.63 -7.77 9.35
CA ASP A 446 9.46 -6.93 9.55
C ASP A 446 9.87 -5.48 9.82
N ASN A 447 11.04 -5.08 9.31
CA ASN A 447 11.65 -3.77 9.52
C ASN A 447 11.81 -3.39 11.01
N CYS A 448 12.06 -4.40 11.87
CA CYS A 448 12.11 -4.23 13.32
C CYS A 448 10.84 -3.57 13.89
N LEU A 449 9.66 -3.98 13.40
CA LEU A 449 8.37 -3.52 13.93
C LEU A 449 8.33 -3.65 15.46
N GLY A 450 7.90 -2.57 16.14
CA GLY A 450 7.88 -2.48 17.60
C GLY A 450 9.15 -1.87 18.23
N TYR A 451 10.21 -1.66 17.44
CA TYR A 451 11.43 -0.98 17.89
C TYR A 451 11.49 0.47 17.35
N TYR A 452 12.30 1.31 18.01
CA TYR A 452 12.50 2.70 17.58
C TYR A 452 13.47 2.82 16.39
N ASP A 453 14.22 1.75 16.11
CA ASP A 453 15.25 1.69 15.09
C ASP A 453 15.32 0.34 14.37
N THR A 454 16.13 0.28 13.32
CA THR A 454 16.42 -0.94 12.56
C THR A 454 17.80 -1.49 12.93
N ALA A 455 17.83 -2.70 13.50
CA ALA A 455 19.04 -3.33 14.03
C ALA A 455 20.17 -3.37 12.99
N CYS A 456 19.82 -3.75 11.76
CA CYS A 456 20.78 -3.99 10.69
C CYS A 456 21.50 -2.72 10.23
N THR A 457 20.78 -1.59 10.12
CA THR A 457 21.36 -0.31 9.70
C THR A 457 22.14 0.34 10.83
N ASN A 458 21.61 0.32 12.05
CA ASN A 458 22.22 0.99 13.20
C ASN A 458 23.52 0.33 13.68
N ASN A 459 23.73 -0.95 13.39
CA ASN A 459 24.95 -1.67 13.75
C ASN A 459 25.96 -1.75 12.60
N CYS A 460 25.73 -1.03 11.49
CA CYS A 460 26.68 -0.96 10.39
C CYS A 460 27.75 0.12 10.66
N PRO A 461 29.02 -0.26 10.90
CA PRO A 461 30.06 0.72 11.26
C PRO A 461 30.41 1.71 10.14
N THR A 462 30.05 1.37 8.90
CA THR A 462 30.36 2.15 7.69
C THR A 462 29.12 2.82 7.08
N ASN A 463 27.94 2.67 7.68
CA ASN A 463 26.65 3.11 7.12
C ASN A 463 26.37 2.58 5.69
N SER A 464 26.96 1.43 5.33
CA SER A 464 26.83 0.84 4.00
C SER A 464 25.47 0.18 3.76
N ILE A 465 24.77 -0.22 4.83
CA ILE A 465 23.43 -0.80 4.72
C ILE A 465 22.35 0.24 5.08
N LYS A 466 21.37 0.41 4.19
CA LYS A 466 20.33 1.42 4.33
C LYS A 466 19.04 1.00 3.65
N TRP A 467 17.92 1.50 4.17
CA TRP A 467 16.63 1.45 3.50
C TRP A 467 16.52 2.60 2.51
N VAL A 468 16.08 2.31 1.29
CA VAL A 468 15.91 3.32 0.23
C VAL A 468 14.56 3.13 -0.46
N ASN A 469 14.02 4.23 -1.00
CA ASN A 469 13.03 4.14 -2.05
C ASN A 469 13.74 3.65 -3.34
N PRO A 470 13.35 2.52 -3.93
CA PRO A 470 14.06 1.96 -5.07
C PRO A 470 13.90 2.79 -6.35
N MET A 471 12.79 3.51 -6.52
CA MET A 471 12.60 4.39 -7.68
C MET A 471 13.53 5.60 -7.59
N GLU A 472 13.67 6.22 -6.41
CA GLU A 472 14.62 7.32 -6.19
C GLU A 472 16.09 6.87 -6.29
N TYR A 473 16.38 5.62 -5.90
CA TYR A 473 17.75 5.11 -5.84
C TYR A 473 18.24 4.49 -7.16
N PHE A 474 17.39 3.72 -7.85
CA PHE A 474 17.75 2.98 -9.07
C PHE A 474 17.11 3.53 -10.34
N GLY A 475 15.98 4.22 -10.24
CA GLY A 475 15.54 5.10 -11.32
C GLY A 475 16.66 6.09 -11.53
N ASP A 476 17.09 6.28 -12.78
CA ASP A 476 18.26 7.10 -13.11
C ASP A 476 18.27 8.35 -12.23
N THR A 477 19.37 8.62 -11.53
CA THR A 477 19.52 9.73 -10.58
C THR A 477 19.42 11.13 -11.24
N GLU A 478 18.85 11.20 -12.45
CA GLU A 478 18.38 12.40 -13.15
C GLU A 478 16.83 12.50 -13.16
N ASP A 479 16.07 11.46 -12.81
CA ASP A 479 14.71 11.24 -13.34
C ASP A 479 13.52 11.20 -12.35
N LEU A 480 13.67 11.27 -11.02
CA LEU A 480 12.50 11.30 -10.11
C LEU A 480 12.75 12.01 -8.75
N ILE A 481 12.81 13.33 -8.77
CA ILE A 481 12.09 14.22 -7.83
C ILE A 481 11.76 15.46 -8.67
N PRO A 482 10.54 16.05 -8.63
CA PRO A 482 10.44 17.45 -8.99
C PRO A 482 11.55 18.18 -8.23
N LYS A 483 12.33 19.05 -8.88
CA LYS A 483 13.02 20.08 -8.13
C LYS A 483 11.93 20.80 -7.33
N ARG A 484 11.70 20.39 -6.08
CA ARG A 484 11.08 21.25 -5.08
C ARG A 484 12.11 22.35 -4.92
N GLU A 485 11.93 23.39 -5.73
CA GLU A 485 12.56 24.66 -5.51
C GLU A 485 12.32 25.02 -4.05
N LYS A 486 13.44 25.26 -3.39
CA LYS A 486 13.64 26.35 -2.44
C LYS A 486 12.53 27.40 -2.57
N TYR A 487 11.51 27.28 -1.72
CA TYR A 487 10.89 28.46 -1.15
C TYR A 487 11.26 28.43 0.33
N GLN A 488 11.99 29.48 0.72
CA GLN A 488 12.42 29.77 2.08
C GLN A 488 11.24 29.90 3.04
#